data_AF-A0A6G3XVV1-F1
#
_entry.id   AF-A0A6G3XVV1-F1
#
_cell.length_a   1.000
_cell.length_b   1.000
_cell.length_c   1.000
_cell.angle_alpha   90.00
_cell.angle_beta   90.00
_cell.angle_gamma   90.00
#
_symmetry.space_group_name_H-M   'P 1'
#
loop_
_entity.id
_entity.type
_entity.pdbx_description
1 polymer ?
#
loop_
_entity_poly.entity_id
_entity_poly.type
_entity_poly.pdbx_seq_one_letter_code
_entity_poly.pdbx_strand_id
1 'polypeptide(L)'
;MSGSPTNGPGETSFAALRGQLHEAATAFADGPDALEGILLGMVDDVDRAVREPLEIFPVCHHSPASALAMARRLREKQPKVVYLELCEDMAPLLGELRNCRLPVAVQAFASDIDGFPAEWAPLSVVAPITEASAEYQAIAYALDTPGVELVL
;
A
#
# COMPACT_ATOMS: atom_id res chain seq x y z
N MET A 1 -39.80 -0.80 -47.77
CA MET A 1 -39.43 -1.85 -46.81
C MET A 1 -38.05 -1.51 -46.27
N SER A 2 -37.98 -0.96 -45.06
CA SER A 2 -36.71 -0.65 -44.39
C SER A 2 -36.68 -1.47 -43.11
N GLY A 3 -35.80 -2.48 -43.06
CA GLY A 3 -35.67 -3.39 -41.93
C GLY A 3 -34.85 -2.72 -40.82
N SER A 4 -35.40 -2.73 -39.61
CA SER A 4 -34.66 -2.39 -38.38
C SER A 4 -33.49 -3.37 -38.18
N PRO A 5 -32.31 -2.91 -37.76
CA PRO A 5 -31.24 -3.82 -37.39
C PRO A 5 -31.62 -4.53 -36.09
N THR A 6 -31.53 -5.86 -36.11
CA THR A 6 -31.70 -6.72 -34.94
C THR A 6 -30.43 -6.69 -34.11
N ASN A 7 -30.54 -6.22 -32.86
CA ASN A 7 -29.45 -6.20 -31.89
C ASN A 7 -28.91 -7.61 -31.63
N GLY A 8 -27.59 -7.76 -31.74
CA GLY A 8 -26.90 -9.04 -31.60
C GLY A 8 -26.71 -9.49 -30.13
N PRO A 9 -26.36 -10.77 -29.89
CA PRO A 9 -26.29 -11.37 -28.55
C PRO A 9 -25.26 -10.73 -27.60
N GLY A 10 -24.36 -9.89 -28.10
CA GLY A 10 -23.35 -9.18 -27.32
C GLY A 10 -23.86 -7.93 -26.59
N GLU A 11 -25.04 -7.40 -26.94
CA GLU A 11 -25.57 -6.21 -26.28
C GLU A 11 -26.11 -6.49 -24.86
N THR A 12 -26.67 -7.68 -24.63
CA THR A 12 -27.20 -8.10 -23.32
C THR A 12 -26.10 -8.53 -22.36
N SER A 13 -24.98 -9.08 -22.86
CA SER A 13 -23.88 -9.62 -22.04
C SER A 13 -23.21 -8.60 -21.11
N PHE A 14 -23.31 -7.30 -21.41
CA PHE A 14 -22.70 -6.23 -20.61
C PHE A 14 -23.73 -5.23 -20.07
N ALA A 15 -25.03 -5.54 -20.15
CA ALA A 15 -26.07 -4.62 -19.70
C ALA A 15 -25.95 -4.31 -18.20
N ALA A 16 -25.69 -5.32 -17.37
CA ALA A 16 -25.50 -5.16 -15.93
C ALA A 16 -24.24 -4.33 -15.61
N LEU A 17 -23.12 -4.61 -16.27
CA LEU A 17 -21.88 -3.84 -16.10
C LEU A 17 -22.03 -2.39 -16.56
N ARG A 18 -22.72 -2.15 -17.68
CA ARG A 18 -23.05 -0.80 -18.17
C ARG A 18 -23.91 -0.04 -17.17
N GLY A 19 -24.88 -0.71 -16.54
CA GLY A 19 -25.70 -0.12 -15.46
C GLY A 19 -24.86 0.29 -14.26
N GLN A 20 -23.99 -0.60 -13.76
CA GLN A 20 -23.10 -0.33 -12.63
C GLN A 20 -22.13 0.82 -12.92
N LEU A 21 -21.53 0.85 -14.11
CA LEU A 21 -20.64 1.94 -14.52
C LEU A 21 -21.40 3.28 -14.64
N HIS A 22 -22.66 3.25 -15.08
CA HIS A 22 -23.48 4.45 -15.18
C HIS A 22 -23.92 4.99 -13.80
N GLU A 23 -24.30 4.10 -12.87
CA GLU A 23 -24.60 4.47 -11.49
C GLU A 23 -23.37 5.01 -10.77
N ALA A 24 -22.20 4.37 -10.94
CA ALA A 24 -20.94 4.88 -10.41
C ALA A 24 -20.63 6.26 -11.00
N ALA A 25 -20.71 6.42 -12.33
CA ALA A 25 -20.48 7.70 -12.99
C ALA A 25 -21.46 8.78 -12.50
N THR A 26 -22.72 8.45 -12.22
CA THR A 26 -23.72 9.39 -11.69
C THR A 26 -23.45 9.74 -10.23
N ALA A 27 -23.06 8.75 -9.41
CA ALA A 27 -22.69 8.97 -8.01
C ALA A 27 -21.42 9.82 -7.86
N PHE A 28 -20.47 9.70 -8.79
CA PHE A 28 -19.27 10.53 -8.84
C PHE A 28 -19.46 11.84 -9.63
N ALA A 29 -20.56 11.98 -10.37
CA ALA A 29 -20.90 13.18 -11.11
C ALA A 29 -21.78 14.12 -10.27
N ASP A 30 -21.23 14.73 -9.23
CA ASP A 30 -21.87 15.83 -8.46
C ASP A 30 -22.13 17.11 -9.31
N GLY A 31 -22.10 17.01 -10.64
CA GLY A 31 -22.32 18.08 -11.61
C GLY A 31 -21.63 17.81 -12.95
N PRO A 32 -21.91 18.62 -13.99
CA PRO A 32 -21.25 18.52 -15.30
C PRO A 32 -19.71 18.64 -15.22
N ASP A 33 -19.19 19.31 -14.19
CA ASP A 33 -17.75 19.54 -13.99
C ASP A 33 -17.10 18.52 -13.04
N ALA A 34 -17.85 17.55 -12.50
CA ALA A 34 -17.34 16.64 -11.48
C ALA A 34 -16.26 15.68 -12.01
N LEU A 35 -16.38 15.20 -13.26
CA LEU A 35 -15.32 14.40 -13.89
C LEU A 35 -14.05 15.24 -14.10
N GLU A 36 -14.20 16.48 -14.54
CA GLU A 36 -13.07 17.41 -14.68
C GLU A 36 -12.42 17.67 -13.31
N GLY A 37 -13.22 17.89 -12.27
CA GLY A 37 -12.75 18.05 -10.89
C GLY A 37 -11.99 16.84 -10.35
N ILE A 38 -12.45 15.61 -10.63
CA ILE A 38 -11.73 14.38 -10.26
C ILE A 38 -10.39 14.30 -10.98
N LEU A 39 -10.37 14.54 -12.29
CA LEU A 39 -9.15 14.43 -13.10
C LEU A 39 -8.12 15.51 -12.74
N LEU A 40 -8.56 16.75 -12.53
CA LEU A 40 -7.70 17.82 -12.05
C LEU A 40 -7.24 17.57 -10.61
N GLY A 41 -8.13 17.06 -9.75
CA GLY A 41 -7.79 16.67 -8.38
C GLY A 41 -6.68 15.61 -8.31
N MET A 42 -6.69 14.60 -9.18
CA MET A 42 -5.58 13.64 -9.29
C MET A 42 -4.25 14.31 -9.65
N VAL A 43 -4.27 15.31 -10.54
CA VAL A 43 -3.06 16.07 -10.91
C VAL A 43 -2.60 16.95 -9.75
N ASP A 44 -3.53 17.60 -9.05
CA ASP A 44 -3.26 18.42 -7.87
C ASP A 44 -2.67 17.58 -6.73
N ASP A 45 -3.17 16.35 -6.54
CA ASP A 45 -2.63 15.40 -5.56
C ASP A 45 -1.19 14.99 -5.90
N VAL A 46 -0.88 14.76 -7.18
CA VAL A 46 0.49 14.48 -7.64
C VAL A 46 1.39 15.71 -7.44
N ASP A 47 0.94 16.91 -7.83
CA ASP A 47 1.69 18.16 -7.64
C ASP A 47 1.99 18.40 -6.15
N ARG A 48 1.01 18.14 -5.27
CA ARG A 48 1.19 18.18 -3.83
C ARG A 48 2.21 17.14 -3.37
N ALA A 49 2.04 15.86 -3.74
CA ALA A 49 2.91 14.77 -3.30
C ALA A 49 4.37 14.99 -3.71
N VAL A 50 4.63 15.55 -4.89
CA VAL A 50 5.98 15.86 -5.38
C VAL A 50 6.64 17.02 -4.62
N ARG A 51 5.85 17.91 -4.02
CA ARG A 51 6.35 19.02 -3.19
C ARG A 51 6.61 18.62 -1.75
N GLU A 52 5.98 17.56 -1.26
CA GLU A 52 6.23 17.07 0.08
C GLU A 52 7.65 16.49 0.18
N PRO A 53 8.46 16.90 1.17
CA PRO A 53 9.81 16.36 1.34
C PRO A 53 9.78 14.86 1.68
N LEU A 54 9.97 14.02 0.66
CA LEU A 54 10.17 12.58 0.83
C LEU A 54 11.66 12.25 0.86
N GLU A 55 12.08 11.52 1.88
CA GLU A 55 13.42 10.96 1.94
C GLU A 55 13.37 9.44 1.81
N ILE A 56 14.02 8.92 0.77
CA ILE A 56 14.19 7.48 0.58
C ILE A 56 15.50 7.06 1.23
N PHE A 57 15.42 6.12 2.18
CA PHE A 57 16.59 5.53 2.82
C PHE A 57 16.78 4.10 2.28
N PRO A 58 17.61 3.90 1.24
CA PRO A 58 17.80 2.57 0.67
C PRO A 58 18.59 1.69 1.64
N VAL A 59 18.12 0.46 1.83
CA VAL A 59 18.78 -0.52 2.67
C VAL A 59 19.02 -1.77 1.84
N CYS A 60 20.29 -2.19 1.76
CA CYS A 60 20.65 -3.52 1.31
C CYS A 60 21.14 -4.28 2.55
N HIS A 61 20.38 -5.31 2.94
CA HIS A 61 20.68 -6.26 4.02
C HIS A 61 20.48 -5.76 5.46
N HIS A 62 20.05 -6.70 6.30
CA HIS A 62 20.12 -6.59 7.75
C HIS A 62 21.60 -6.58 8.18
N SER A 63 22.14 -5.40 8.47
CA SER A 63 23.50 -5.23 8.97
C SER A 63 23.55 -4.24 10.13
N PRO A 64 24.42 -4.44 11.13
CA PRO A 64 24.59 -3.48 12.23
C PRO A 64 24.87 -2.05 11.75
N ALA A 65 25.55 -1.90 10.61
CA ALA A 65 25.80 -0.60 10.00
C ALA A 65 24.50 0.06 9.49
N SER A 66 23.64 -0.71 8.81
CA SER A 66 22.32 -0.26 8.35
C SER A 66 21.44 0.20 9.52
N ALA A 67 21.39 -0.59 10.59
CA ALA A 67 20.64 -0.24 11.80
C ALA A 67 21.17 1.07 12.42
N LEU A 68 22.49 1.19 12.59
CA LEU A 68 23.08 2.39 13.16
C LEU A 68 22.83 3.63 12.28
N ALA A 69 22.93 3.50 10.96
CA ALA A 69 22.68 4.58 10.03
C ALA A 69 21.22 5.05 10.09
N MET A 70 20.27 4.11 10.12
CA MET A 70 18.85 4.43 10.27
C MET A 70 18.56 5.11 11.62
N ALA A 71 19.04 4.55 12.73
CA ALA A 71 18.84 5.13 14.07
C ALA A 71 19.45 6.54 14.22
N ARG A 72 20.56 6.83 13.53
CA ARG A 72 21.12 8.18 13.45
C ARG A 72 20.22 9.10 12.64
N ARG A 73 19.72 8.62 11.50
CA ARG A 73 18.90 9.42 10.60
C ARG A 73 17.55 9.79 11.20
N LEU A 74 16.86 8.84 11.84
CA LEU A 74 15.58 9.07 12.52
C LEU A 74 15.71 10.09 13.66
N ARG A 75 16.84 10.08 14.38
CA ARG A 75 17.13 11.06 15.42
C ARG A 75 17.37 12.46 14.87
N GLU A 76 18.04 12.56 13.72
CA GLU A 76 18.33 13.83 13.06
C GLU A 76 17.07 14.43 12.41
N LYS A 77 16.27 13.60 11.73
CA LYS A 77 15.14 14.04 10.90
C LYS A 77 13.81 14.09 11.63
N GLN A 78 13.62 13.20 12.61
CA GLN A 78 12.39 13.08 13.40
C GLN A 78 11.10 13.08 12.55
N PRO A 79 10.98 12.19 11.54
CA PRO A 79 9.85 12.20 10.63
C PRO A 79 8.54 11.92 11.38
N LYS A 80 7.42 12.45 10.86
CA LYS A 80 6.07 12.21 11.39
C LYS A 80 5.39 11.00 10.79
N VAL A 81 5.86 10.54 9.63
CA VAL A 81 5.35 9.37 8.94
C VAL A 81 6.54 8.55 8.48
N VAL A 82 6.50 7.24 8.72
CA VAL A 82 7.45 6.24 8.26
C VAL A 82 6.71 5.32 7.29
N TYR A 83 7.10 5.36 6.02
CA TYR A 83 6.69 4.36 5.04
C TYR A 83 7.72 3.24 5.05
N LEU A 84 7.28 2.03 5.36
CA LEU A 84 8.12 0.86 5.45
C LEU A 84 7.64 -0.19 4.46
N GLU A 85 8.52 -0.64 3.57
CA GLU A 85 8.20 -1.74 2.67
C GLU A 85 8.08 -3.04 3.48
N LEU A 86 6.84 -3.44 3.73
CA LEU A 86 6.46 -4.68 4.40
C LEU A 86 5.03 -5.04 3.99
N CYS A 87 4.66 -6.31 4.11
CA CYS A 87 3.28 -6.72 3.84
C CYS A 87 2.30 -6.09 4.86
N GLU A 88 1.24 -5.45 4.37
CA GLU A 88 0.20 -4.80 5.19
C GLU A 88 -0.40 -5.74 6.26
N ASP A 89 -0.59 -7.02 5.90
CA ASP A 89 -1.10 -8.07 6.81
C ASP A 89 -0.20 -8.28 8.05
N MET A 90 1.05 -7.81 8.03
CA MET A 90 1.97 -7.89 9.17
C MET A 90 1.78 -6.76 10.17
N ALA A 91 1.03 -5.70 9.86
CA ALA A 91 0.82 -4.55 10.75
C ALA A 91 0.38 -4.93 12.17
N PRO A 92 -0.58 -5.87 12.38
CA PRO A 92 -0.99 -6.27 13.73
C PRO A 92 0.11 -6.95 14.54
N LEU A 93 1.13 -7.50 13.89
CA LEU A 93 2.23 -8.25 14.53
C LEU A 93 3.38 -7.33 14.97
N LEU A 94 3.50 -6.13 14.38
CA LEU A 94 4.65 -5.26 14.63
C LEU A 94 4.74 -4.77 16.08
N GLY A 95 3.59 -4.49 16.70
CA GLY A 95 3.53 -4.13 18.11
C GLY A 95 4.04 -5.26 19.03
N GLU A 96 3.90 -6.52 18.62
CA GLU A 96 4.28 -7.68 19.42
C GLU A 96 5.78 -7.97 19.38
N LEU A 97 6.55 -7.30 18.51
CA LEU A 97 8.01 -7.46 18.46
C LEU A 97 8.69 -7.13 19.80
N ARG A 98 8.11 -6.24 20.62
CA ARG A 98 8.59 -5.93 21.98
C ARG A 98 8.55 -7.14 22.93
N ASN A 99 7.69 -8.11 22.64
CA ASN A 99 7.52 -9.35 23.41
C ASN A 99 8.42 -10.47 22.90
N CYS A 100 9.17 -10.24 21.81
CA CYS A 100 10.03 -11.23 21.19
C CYS A 100 11.50 -11.04 21.61
N ARG A 101 12.25 -12.15 21.59
CA ARG A 101 13.72 -12.11 21.55
C ARG A 101 14.15 -12.21 20.09
N LEU A 102 14.76 -11.14 19.58
CA LEU A 102 15.26 -11.08 18.21
C LEU A 102 16.53 -11.93 18.01
N PRO A 103 16.80 -12.45 16.79
CA PRO A 103 16.03 -12.25 15.55
C PRO A 103 14.74 -13.09 15.49
N VAL A 104 13.73 -12.57 14.80
CA VAL A 104 12.50 -13.28 14.47
C VAL A 104 12.21 -13.18 12.98
N ALA A 105 11.27 -13.98 12.48
CA ALA A 105 10.72 -13.80 11.15
C ALA A 105 9.20 -13.66 11.28
N VAL A 106 8.66 -12.60 10.69
CA VAL A 106 7.22 -12.40 10.57
C VAL A 106 6.78 -13.02 9.25
N GLN A 107 5.67 -13.75 9.26
CA GLN A 107 5.16 -14.41 8.07
C GLN A 107 3.69 -14.04 7.87
N ALA A 108 3.38 -13.55 6.67
CA ALA A 108 2.01 -13.42 6.18
C ALA A 108 1.80 -14.51 5.13
N PHE A 109 0.63 -15.13 5.13
CA PHE A 109 0.27 -16.15 4.13
C PHE A 109 -1.17 -15.98 3.68
N ALA A 110 -1.42 -16.25 2.40
CA ALA A 110 -2.75 -16.29 1.82
C ALA A 110 -3.00 -17.66 1.16
N SER A 111 -4.10 -18.30 1.57
CA SER A 111 -4.60 -19.53 0.94
C SER A 111 -5.52 -19.24 -0.23
N ASP A 112 -6.15 -18.06 -0.24
CA ASP A 112 -6.82 -17.54 -1.42
C ASP A 112 -5.76 -17.00 -2.39
N ILE A 113 -5.89 -17.37 -3.64
CA ILE A 113 -4.90 -17.16 -4.70
C ILE A 113 -5.57 -16.56 -5.95
N ASP A 114 -6.67 -15.83 -5.78
CA ASP A 114 -7.35 -15.18 -6.89
C ASP A 114 -6.35 -14.36 -7.75
N GLY A 115 -6.34 -14.62 -9.05
CA GLY A 115 -5.37 -14.05 -9.99
C GLY A 115 -3.96 -14.67 -10.01
N PHE A 116 -3.67 -15.71 -9.22
CA PHE A 116 -2.37 -16.40 -9.19
C PHE A 116 -2.45 -17.87 -9.63
N PRO A 117 -1.37 -18.45 -10.19
CA PRO A 117 -1.30 -19.88 -10.50
C PRO A 117 -1.48 -20.76 -9.27
N ALA A 118 -2.20 -21.88 -9.41
CA ALA A 118 -2.51 -22.79 -8.30
C ALA A 118 -1.26 -23.39 -7.66
N GLU A 119 -0.21 -23.61 -8.45
CA GLU A 119 1.07 -24.12 -7.99
C GLU A 119 1.86 -23.15 -7.11
N TRP A 120 1.46 -21.87 -7.01
CA TRP A 120 2.08 -20.89 -6.13
C TRP A 120 1.46 -20.88 -4.72
N ALA A 121 0.37 -21.61 -4.50
CA ALA A 121 -0.29 -21.67 -3.21
C ALA A 121 0.49 -22.50 -2.16
N PRO A 122 0.52 -22.07 -0.89
CA PRO A 122 0.03 -20.78 -0.40
C PRO A 122 0.98 -19.64 -0.77
N LEU A 123 0.43 -18.46 -1.07
CA LEU A 123 1.24 -17.26 -1.19
C LEU A 123 1.82 -16.95 0.19
N SER A 124 3.10 -16.63 0.25
CA SER A 124 3.79 -16.41 1.52
C SER A 124 4.83 -15.32 1.37
N VAL A 125 4.81 -14.36 2.29
CA VAL A 125 5.85 -13.35 2.47
C VAL A 125 6.47 -13.57 3.84
N VAL A 126 7.80 -13.66 3.89
CA VAL A 126 8.57 -13.81 5.13
C VAL A 126 9.46 -12.59 5.26
N ALA A 127 9.35 -11.89 6.39
CA ALA A 127 10.15 -10.74 6.72
C ALA A 127 11.02 -11.04 7.94
N PRO A 128 12.33 -11.30 7.76
CA PRO A 128 13.26 -11.42 8.86
C PRO A 128 13.44 -10.07 9.54
N ILE A 129 13.33 -10.03 10.86
CA ILE A 129 13.49 -8.84 11.69
C ILE A 129 14.58 -9.10 12.74
N THR A 130 15.53 -8.18 12.82
CA THR A 130 16.64 -8.22 13.77
C THR A 130 16.95 -6.82 14.28
N GLU A 131 17.50 -6.71 15.49
CA GLU A 131 17.97 -5.42 16.04
C GLU A 131 19.02 -4.77 15.13
N ALA A 132 19.74 -5.58 14.35
CA ALA A 132 20.70 -5.16 13.35
C ALA A 132 20.07 -4.84 11.97
N SER A 133 18.77 -4.62 11.88
CA SER A 133 18.09 -4.21 10.63
C SER A 133 17.68 -2.75 10.70
N ALA A 134 17.65 -2.06 9.56
CA ALA A 134 17.16 -0.68 9.51
C ALA A 134 15.64 -0.64 9.70
N GLU A 135 14.96 -1.66 9.19
CA GLU A 135 13.53 -1.93 9.30
C GLU A 135 13.10 -1.98 10.77
N TYR A 136 13.80 -2.75 11.61
CA TYR A 136 13.52 -2.77 13.04
C TYR A 136 13.69 -1.40 13.70
N GLN A 137 14.73 -0.64 13.34
CA GLN A 137 14.96 0.69 13.91
C GLN A 137 13.84 1.67 13.50
N ALA A 138 13.32 1.56 12.29
CA ALA A 138 12.19 2.35 11.80
C ALA A 138 10.88 1.96 12.50
N ILE A 139 10.61 0.66 12.66
CA ILE A 139 9.45 0.14 13.40
C ILE A 139 9.49 0.61 14.86
N ALA A 140 10.61 0.39 15.55
CA ALA A 140 10.77 0.78 16.95
C ALA A 140 10.60 2.29 17.13
N TYR A 141 11.20 3.10 16.25
CA TYR A 141 11.02 4.55 16.28
C TYR A 141 9.56 4.97 16.17
N ALA A 142 8.80 4.41 15.24
CA ALA A 142 7.40 4.77 15.04
C ALA A 142 6.52 4.32 16.22
N LEU A 143 6.76 3.13 16.77
CA LEU A 143 6.01 2.62 17.92
C LEU A 143 6.30 3.38 19.23
N ASP A 144 7.55 3.80 19.43
CA ASP A 144 7.99 4.44 20.67
C ASP A 144 7.88 5.98 20.64
N THR A 145 7.64 6.59 19.46
CA THR A 145 7.55 8.04 19.32
C THR A 145 6.10 8.50 19.16
N PRO A 146 5.52 9.21 20.14
CA PRO A 146 4.13 9.69 20.06
C PRO A 146 3.87 10.55 18.82
N GLY A 147 2.79 10.24 18.11
CA GLY A 147 2.35 10.98 16.93
C GLY A 147 3.20 10.71 15.67
N VAL A 148 4.00 9.64 15.66
CA VAL A 148 4.59 9.10 14.43
C VAL A 148 3.68 8.01 13.90
N GLU A 149 3.35 8.09 12.62
CA GLU A 149 2.57 7.09 11.90
C GLU A 149 3.51 6.11 11.19
N LEU A 150 3.18 4.81 11.27
CA LEU A 150 3.84 3.75 10.50
C LEU A 150 2.86 3.27 9.42
N VAL A 151 3.27 3.36 8.17
CA VAL A 151 2.50 2.92 6.99
C VAL A 151 3.26 1.79 6.31
N LEU A 152 2.57 0.69 6.01
CA LEU A 152 3.10 -0.48 5.29
C LEU A 152 2.56 -0.50 3.85
#